data_AF-A0A8T0C3Y1-F1
#
_entry.id   AF-A0A8T0C3Y1-F1
#
_cell.length_a   1.000
_cell.length_b   1.000
_cell.length_c   1.000
_cell.angle_alpha   90.00
_cell.angle_beta   90.00
_cell.angle_gamma   90.00
#
_symmetry.space_group_name_H-M   'P 1'
#
loop_
_entity.id
_entity.type
_entity.pdbx_description
1 polymer ?
#
loop_
_entity_poly.entity_id
_entity_poly.type
_entity_poly.pdbx_seq_one_letter_code
_entity_poly.pdbx_strand_id
1 'polypeptide(L)'
;MSEYAIPSSTISHHEEIKKSTFIVHIAHTPTLEDAKAFIRAINEQYPDARHNCWAHIAGAPGGSHVLGFSDDGEPNGTAGKPMLNVLLGSGLGEITAVTTRYFGGIKLGTGGLVHQVRS
;
A
#
# COMPACT_ATOMS: atom_id res chain seq x y z
N MET A 1 -23.04 8.35 -14.37
CA MET A 1 -22.20 9.36 -13.70
C MET A 1 -21.87 8.81 -12.34
N SER A 2 -20.63 8.41 -12.15
CA SER A 2 -20.09 8.16 -10.83
C SER A 2 -18.64 8.65 -10.86
N GLU A 3 -18.47 9.90 -10.40
CA GLU A 3 -17.19 10.60 -10.32
C GLU A 3 -16.41 10.06 -9.13
N TYR A 4 -15.66 8.98 -9.35
CA TYR A 4 -14.65 8.54 -8.40
C TYR A 4 -13.29 9.06 -8.86
N ALA A 5 -12.51 9.61 -7.93
CA ALA A 5 -11.19 10.15 -8.23
C ALA A 5 -10.19 9.01 -8.47
N ILE A 6 -10.12 8.49 -9.69
CA ILE A 6 -9.04 7.58 -10.07
C ILE A 6 -7.71 8.35 -10.10
N PRO A 7 -6.62 7.81 -9.53
CA PRO A 7 -5.30 8.38 -9.75
C PRO A 7 -5.00 8.34 -11.26
N SER A 8 -4.98 9.50 -11.92
CA SER A 8 -4.57 9.59 -13.34
C SER A 8 -3.09 9.24 -13.55
N SER A 9 -2.31 9.11 -12.48
CA SER A 9 -0.89 8.80 -12.53
C SER A 9 -0.48 8.02 -11.29
N THR A 10 0.51 7.15 -11.43
CA THR A 10 1.16 6.48 -10.31
C THR A 10 1.77 7.53 -9.38
N ILE A 11 1.43 7.46 -8.09
CA ILE A 11 1.97 8.34 -7.06
C ILE A 11 2.98 7.54 -6.24
N SER A 12 4.19 8.04 -6.11
CA SER A 12 5.20 7.52 -5.19
C SER A 12 5.43 8.52 -4.07
N HIS A 13 5.32 8.09 -2.83
CA HIS A 13 5.66 8.85 -1.65
C HIS A 13 6.83 8.18 -0.93
N HIS A 14 7.77 8.98 -0.44
CA HIS A 14 8.91 8.49 0.32
C HIS A 14 8.99 9.25 1.63
N GLU A 15 9.00 8.51 2.74
CA GLU A 15 9.09 9.04 4.08
C GLU A 15 10.19 8.31 4.87
N GLU A 16 11.00 9.07 5.61
CA GLU A 16 11.98 8.50 6.53
C GLU A 16 11.53 8.68 7.97
N ILE A 17 11.27 7.58 8.67
CA ILE A 17 10.82 7.59 10.07
C ILE A 17 11.83 6.82 10.91
N LYS A 18 12.46 7.50 11.89
CA LYS A 18 13.42 6.90 12.83
C LYS A 18 14.49 6.03 12.12
N LYS A 19 15.15 6.60 11.10
CA LYS A 19 16.14 5.92 10.24
C LYS A 19 15.60 4.76 9.40
N SER A 20 14.32 4.42 9.50
CA SER A 20 13.70 3.46 8.56
C SER A 20 13.14 4.24 7.39
N THR A 21 13.47 3.81 6.18
CA THR A 21 13.01 4.41 4.93
C THR A 21 11.77 3.67 4.48
N PHE A 22 10.71 4.41 4.20
CA PHE A 22 9.44 3.88 3.74
C PHE A 22 9.08 4.48 2.40
N ILE A 23 8.83 3.63 1.43
CA ILE A 23 8.49 4.05 0.07
C ILE A 23 7.12 3.47 -0.24
N VAL A 24 6.14 4.33 -0.42
CA VAL A 24 4.75 3.98 -0.74
C VAL A 24 4.50 4.27 -2.22
N HIS A 25 4.06 3.27 -2.95
CA HIS A 25 3.72 3.36 -4.37
C HIS A 25 2.24 3.08 -4.55
N ILE A 26 1.52 4.01 -5.14
CA ILE A 26 0.08 3.92 -5.37
C ILE A 26 -0.18 4.01 -6.86
N ALA A 27 -0.85 3.00 -7.41
CA ALA A 27 -1.26 2.98 -8.81
C ALA A 27 -2.73 2.63 -8.94
N HIS A 28 -3.36 3.16 -9.99
CA HIS A 28 -4.70 2.77 -10.39
C HIS A 28 -4.64 1.39 -11.07
N THR A 29 -5.32 0.42 -10.47
CA THR A 29 -5.35 -0.98 -10.91
C THR A 29 -6.80 -1.47 -10.86
N PRO A 30 -7.52 -1.42 -11.98
CA PRO A 30 -8.93 -1.81 -12.02
C PRO A 30 -9.15 -3.31 -11.86
N THR A 31 -8.15 -4.12 -12.23
CA THR A 31 -8.22 -5.58 -12.12
C THR A 31 -7.25 -6.14 -11.09
N LEU A 32 -7.55 -7.34 -10.59
CA LEU A 32 -6.64 -8.09 -9.73
C LEU A 32 -5.32 -8.42 -10.44
N GLU A 33 -5.36 -8.63 -11.75
CA GLU A 33 -4.16 -8.89 -12.57
C GLU A 33 -3.26 -7.66 -12.60
N ASP A 34 -3.82 -6.45 -12.79
CA ASP A 34 -3.06 -5.20 -12.72
C ASP A 34 -2.44 -4.98 -11.34
N ALA A 35 -3.20 -5.27 -10.27
CA ALA A 35 -2.70 -5.19 -8.91
C ALA A 35 -1.49 -6.12 -8.69
N LYS A 36 -1.59 -7.38 -9.13
CA LYS A 36 -0.48 -8.35 -9.05
C LYS A 36 0.71 -7.94 -9.90
N ALA A 37 0.47 -7.45 -11.11
CA ALA A 37 1.52 -6.97 -12.00
C ALA A 37 2.28 -5.79 -11.38
N PHE A 38 1.55 -4.85 -10.76
CA PHE A 38 2.14 -3.72 -10.06
C PHE A 38 2.96 -4.15 -8.84
N ILE A 39 2.41 -5.00 -7.97
CA ILE A 39 3.13 -5.56 -6.82
C ILE A 39 4.43 -6.23 -7.27
N ARG A 40 4.37 -7.01 -8.35
CA ARG A 40 5.54 -7.67 -8.91
C ARG A 40 6.57 -6.67 -9.44
N ALA A 41 6.13 -5.63 -10.15
CA ALA A 41 7.03 -4.59 -10.66
C ALA A 41 7.75 -3.85 -9.51
N ILE A 42 7.05 -3.56 -8.41
CA ILE A 42 7.67 -2.95 -7.22
C ILE A 42 8.64 -3.92 -6.54
N ASN A 43 8.27 -5.20 -6.40
CA ASN A 43 9.18 -6.22 -5.88
C ASN A 43 10.46 -6.37 -6.71
N GLU A 44 10.35 -6.30 -8.05
CA GLU A 44 11.51 -6.34 -8.96
C GLU A 44 12.32 -5.03 -8.92
N GLN A 45 11.68 -3.89 -8.65
CA GLN A 45 12.34 -2.58 -8.51
C GLN A 45 13.09 -2.45 -7.17
N TYR A 46 12.57 -3.05 -6.10
CA TYR A 46 13.15 -3.03 -4.75
C TYR A 46 13.40 -4.44 -4.20
N PRO A 47 14.29 -5.23 -4.82
CA PRO A 47 14.59 -6.60 -4.40
C PRO A 47 15.39 -6.66 -3.09
N ASP A 48 15.99 -5.54 -2.69
CA ASP A 48 16.76 -5.35 -1.46
C ASP A 48 15.90 -4.91 -0.26
N ALA A 49 14.61 -4.68 -0.50
CA ALA A 49 13.65 -4.36 0.54
C ALA A 49 13.47 -5.53 1.52
N ARG A 50 13.26 -5.19 2.80
CA ARG A 50 13.12 -6.22 3.84
C ARG A 50 11.70 -6.77 3.90
N HIS A 51 10.72 -5.89 3.67
CA HIS A 51 9.29 -6.18 3.69
C HIS A 51 8.60 -5.30 2.65
N ASN A 52 7.86 -5.90 1.74
CA ASN A 52 7.03 -5.24 0.73
C ASN A 52 5.56 -5.50 1.06
N CYS A 53 5.04 -4.71 2.00
CA CYS A 53 3.63 -4.74 2.35
C CYS A 53 2.79 -4.20 1.20
N TRP A 54 1.58 -4.73 0.99
CA TRP A 54 0.71 -4.22 -0.06
C TRP A 54 -0.76 -4.26 0.38
N ALA A 55 -1.57 -3.38 -0.20
CA ALA A 55 -3.01 -3.37 -0.08
C ALA A 55 -3.62 -2.98 -1.42
N HIS A 56 -4.68 -3.65 -1.84
CA HIS A 56 -5.38 -3.34 -3.08
C HIS A 56 -6.89 -3.44 -2.91
N ILE A 57 -7.58 -2.68 -3.75
CA ILE A 57 -9.04 -2.68 -3.90
C ILE A 57 -9.30 -2.91 -5.38
N ALA A 58 -9.62 -4.15 -5.74
CA ALA A 58 -10.07 -4.50 -7.08
C ALA A 58 -11.60 -4.36 -7.16
N GLY A 59 -12.06 -3.39 -7.95
CA GLY A 59 -13.47 -3.08 -8.17
C GLY A 59 -13.87 -1.64 -7.83
N ALA A 60 -14.90 -1.15 -8.52
CA ALA A 60 -15.44 0.21 -8.36
C ALA A 60 -15.95 0.48 -6.93
N PRO A 61 -15.79 1.70 -6.38
CA PRO A 61 -16.24 2.08 -5.03
C PRO A 61 -17.77 1.90 -4.87
N GLY A 62 -18.22 1.25 -3.79
CA GLY A 62 -19.62 0.84 -3.54
C GLY A 62 -20.11 -0.52 -4.10
N GLY A 63 -19.28 -1.34 -4.76
CA GLY A 63 -19.67 -2.65 -5.36
C GLY A 63 -19.18 -3.91 -4.61
N SER A 64 -19.14 -5.06 -5.30
CA SER A 64 -18.47 -6.28 -4.81
C SER A 64 -16.96 -6.10 -4.88
N HIS A 65 -16.40 -5.41 -3.90
CA HIS A 65 -14.97 -5.13 -3.81
C HIS A 65 -14.19 -6.40 -3.50
N VAL A 66 -13.22 -6.73 -4.35
CA VAL A 66 -12.16 -7.69 -4.00
C VAL A 66 -11.06 -6.90 -3.30
N LEU A 67 -11.13 -6.89 -1.97
CA LEU A 67 -10.17 -6.24 -1.09
C LEU A 67 -9.06 -7.24 -0.75
N GLY A 68 -7.80 -6.82 -0.80
CA GLY A 68 -6.68 -7.65 -0.39
C GLY A 68 -5.58 -6.84 0.28
N PHE A 69 -4.92 -7.43 1.27
CA PHE A 69 -3.76 -6.83 1.91
C PHE A 69 -2.75 -7.91 2.34
N SER A 70 -1.49 -7.52 2.47
CA SER A 70 -0.41 -8.35 2.99
C SER A 70 0.55 -7.51 3.81
N ASP A 71 0.95 -8.06 4.95
CA ASP A 71 1.93 -7.48 5.86
C ASP A 71 3.37 -7.95 5.55
N ASP A 72 3.56 -8.87 4.60
CA ASP A 72 4.87 -9.35 4.08
C ASP A 72 5.99 -9.52 5.15
N GLY A 73 5.66 -10.14 6.29
CA GLY A 73 6.60 -10.42 7.38
C GLY A 73 6.62 -9.38 8.52
N GLU A 74 5.90 -8.28 8.41
CA GLU A 74 5.52 -7.45 9.56
C GLU A 74 4.57 -8.22 10.50
N PRO A 75 4.50 -7.84 11.80
CA PRO A 75 3.51 -8.40 12.70
C PRO A 75 2.09 -8.27 12.12
N ASN A 76 1.33 -9.36 12.17
CA ASN A 76 0.04 -9.47 11.46
C ASN A 76 -0.90 -8.30 11.82
N GLY A 77 -1.31 -7.52 10.83
CA GLY A 77 -2.20 -6.37 10.98
C GLY A 77 -1.56 -5.03 11.34
N THR A 78 -0.24 -4.86 11.26
CA THR A 78 0.42 -3.58 11.58
C THR A 78 0.63 -2.65 10.40
N ALA A 79 0.67 -3.15 9.17
CA ALA A 79 0.92 -2.34 7.97
C ALA A 79 -0.22 -2.46 6.94
N GLY A 80 -0.55 -3.67 6.50
CA GLY A 80 -1.53 -3.93 5.44
C GLY A 80 -2.96 -3.54 5.83
N LYS A 81 -3.39 -3.82 7.07
CA LYS A 81 -4.74 -3.49 7.53
C LYS A 81 -4.99 -1.98 7.68
N PRO A 82 -4.07 -1.19 8.27
CA PRO A 82 -4.13 0.27 8.21
C PRO A 82 -4.18 0.79 6.77
N MET A 83 -3.41 0.20 5.84
CA MET A 83 -3.33 0.68 4.44
C MET A 83 -4.67 0.51 3.75
N LEU A 84 -5.28 -0.66 3.93
CA LEU A 84 -6.60 -0.92 3.40
C LEU A 84 -7.65 0.04 3.98
N ASN A 85 -7.61 0.34 5.28
CA ASN A 85 -8.55 1.27 5.91
C ASN A 85 -8.44 2.70 5.35
N VAL A 86 -7.22 3.16 5.04
CA VAL A 86 -7.03 4.48 4.43
C VAL A 86 -7.59 4.51 3.02
N LEU A 87 -7.30 3.50 2.20
CA LEU A 87 -7.86 3.38 0.85
C LEU A 87 -9.40 3.32 0.86
N LEU A 88 -9.99 2.53 1.76
CA LEU A 88 -11.44 2.47 1.96
C LEU A 88 -12.03 3.80 2.43
N GLY A 89 -11.36 4.49 3.37
CA GLY A 89 -11.78 5.78 3.91
C GLY A 89 -11.71 6.91 2.89
N SER A 90 -10.81 6.82 1.90
CA SER A 90 -10.71 7.79 0.80
C SER A 90 -11.82 7.66 -0.24
N GLY A 91 -12.63 6.60 -0.21
CA GLY A 91 -13.69 6.35 -1.20
C GLY A 91 -13.16 6.00 -2.60
N LEU A 92 -11.89 5.59 -2.68
CA LEU A 92 -11.24 5.21 -3.94
C LEU A 92 -11.41 3.71 -4.17
N GLY A 93 -11.80 3.34 -5.39
CA GLY A 93 -11.77 1.95 -5.86
C GLY A 93 -10.69 1.78 -6.93
N GLU A 94 -10.48 0.53 -7.34
CA GLU A 94 -9.59 0.21 -8.46
C GLU A 94 -8.16 0.72 -8.22
N ILE A 95 -7.61 0.47 -7.04
CA ILE A 95 -6.33 1.05 -6.61
C ILE A 95 -5.50 0.03 -5.85
N THR A 96 -4.19 0.07 -6.08
CA THR A 96 -3.19 -0.73 -5.36
C THR A 96 -2.16 0.20 -4.73
N ALA A 97 -1.85 -0.05 -3.46
CA ALA A 97 -0.78 0.57 -2.71
C ALA A 97 0.25 -0.48 -2.29
N VAL A 98 1.52 -0.23 -2.55
CA VAL A 98 2.64 -1.09 -2.14
C VAL A 98 3.59 -0.24 -1.30
N THR A 99 3.88 -0.71 -0.10
CA THR A 99 4.77 -0.07 0.87
C THR A 99 6.02 -0.92 1.03
N THR A 100 7.11 -0.39 0.53
CA THR A 100 8.45 -0.94 0.65
C THR A 100 9.13 -0.36 1.88
N ARG A 101 9.58 -1.23 2.79
CA ARG A 101 10.28 -0.83 4.01
C ARG A 101 11.75 -1.24 3.99
N TYR A 102 12.63 -0.28 4.27
CA TYR A 102 14.02 -0.51 4.63
C TYR A 102 14.24 -0.28 6.12
N PHE A 103 14.72 -1.31 6.82
CA PHE A 103 15.00 -1.24 8.24
C PHE A 103 16.37 -0.61 8.51
N GLY A 104 16.40 0.62 9.02
CA GLY A 104 17.66 1.31 9.38
C GLY A 104 18.14 1.11 10.81
N GLY A 105 17.81 -0.01 11.45
CA GLY A 105 18.38 -0.40 12.74
C GLY A 105 17.59 -0.01 13.99
N ILE A 106 16.50 0.76 13.86
CA ILE A 106 15.65 1.17 15.00
C ILE A 106 14.26 0.54 14.84
N LYS A 107 13.82 -0.21 15.85
CA LYS A 107 12.48 -0.79 15.88
C LYS A 107 11.45 0.32 16.10
N LEU A 108 10.66 0.58 15.07
CA LEU A 108 9.39 1.27 15.21
C LEU A 108 8.45 0.31 15.94
N GLY A 109 8.11 0.61 17.19
CA GLY A 109 7.06 -0.13 17.89
C GLY A 109 5.75 -0.13 17.08
N THR A 110 4.83 -1.02 17.41
CA THR A 110 3.57 -1.27 16.68
C THR A 110 2.80 0.00 16.28
N GLY A 111 2.81 1.04 17.12
CA GLY A 111 2.14 2.32 16.83
C GLY A 111 2.83 3.21 15.80
N GLY A 112 4.16 3.07 15.60
CA GLY A 112 4.90 3.84 14.59
C GLY A 112 4.62 3.36 13.17
N LEU A 113 4.36 2.07 13.00
CA LEU A 113 4.00 1.47 11.70
C LEU A 113 2.60 1.89 11.24
N VAL A 114 1.66 1.98 12.18
CA VAL A 114 0.27 2.41 11.87
C VAL A 114 0.20 3.90 11.53
N HIS A 115 1.08 4.74 12.06
CA HIS A 115 1.05 6.19 11.82
C HIS A 115 1.53 6.57 10.41
N GLN A 116 2.53 5.85 9.89
CA GLN A 116 3.04 6.01 8.52
C GLN A 116 1.93 5.95 7.47
N VAL A 117 0.95 5.08 7.69
CA VAL A 117 -0.11 4.83 6.72
C VAL A 117 -1.16 5.94 6.67
N ARG A 118 -1.23 6.79 7.71
CA ARG A 118 -2.28 7.82 7.85
C ARG A 118 -1.85 9.23 7.43
N SER A 119 -0.57 9.47 7.14
CA SER A 119 -0.06 10.81 6.77
C SER A 119 -0.19 11.10 5.28
#